data_AF-A0A9P0CVK8-F1
#
_entry.id   AF-A0A9P0CVK8-F1
#
_cell.length_a   1.000
_cell.length_b   1.000
_cell.length_c   1.000
_cell.angle_alpha   90.00
_cell.angle_beta   90.00
_cell.angle_gamma   90.00
#
_symmetry.space_group_name_H-M   'P 1'
#
loop_
_entity.id
_entity.type
_entity.pdbx_description
1 polymer ?
#
loop_
_entity_poly.entity_id
_entity_poly.type
_entity_poly.pdbx_seq_one_letter_code
_entity_poly.pdbx_strand_id
1 'polypeptide(L)'
;MADGPHVPLKRNASESDISSSDFSADDSIADRDYRPTVSGSKSSCESEYSISGEESSDENFEEPVQNVTQQAGTSRGVLVTPDEKKREKKKAPNQTKSWMQKKCREGLLGKETDILNSFWNLGTYKAQNTYLFGSIKAVPKKRSYKKKIKRRESPRKVTYQYFVKVNGIDIQLCKQEFLVSHGLQKSSKRVRLICNQTGEVFHKMTREENTAIGQIEHQKYLLNICFCYQGIPICLAIGISPKFKKHKRYLRQIYCPEDWYEAVRKSKRANPFKVIVMEQKYFLSFQKVPMVKKHN
;
A
#
# COMPACT_ATOMS: atom_id res chain seq x y z
N MET A 1 29.98 -76.56 -17.82
CA MET A 1 30.17 -76.14 -19.22
C MET A 1 28.83 -75.73 -19.78
N ALA A 2 28.84 -74.71 -20.64
CA ALA A 2 27.72 -74.05 -21.33
C ALA A 2 27.25 -72.72 -20.71
N ASP A 3 27.63 -71.68 -21.43
CA ASP A 3 27.41 -70.25 -21.30
C ASP A 3 25.95 -69.80 -21.45
N GLY A 4 25.66 -68.60 -20.92
CA GLY A 4 24.45 -67.82 -21.21
C GLY A 4 24.60 -66.36 -20.73
N PRO A 5 23.97 -65.37 -21.39
CA PRO A 5 24.72 -64.34 -22.10
C PRO A 5 24.83 -62.98 -21.40
N HIS A 6 25.97 -62.33 -21.66
CA HIS A 6 26.31 -60.95 -21.30
C HIS A 6 25.66 -59.97 -22.28
N VAL A 7 24.79 -59.07 -21.79
CA VAL A 7 24.18 -57.99 -22.58
C VAL A 7 24.91 -56.66 -22.32
N PRO A 8 25.37 -55.94 -23.35
CA PRO A 8 26.17 -54.73 -23.19
C PRO A 8 25.31 -53.50 -22.87
N LEU A 9 25.73 -52.75 -21.85
CA LEU A 9 25.21 -51.42 -21.51
C LEU A 9 25.59 -50.41 -22.59
N LYS A 10 24.62 -49.99 -23.40
CA LYS A 10 24.73 -48.81 -24.27
C LYS A 10 24.67 -47.54 -23.40
N ARG A 11 25.81 -46.84 -23.29
CA ARG A 11 25.87 -45.44 -22.85
C ARG A 11 25.42 -44.56 -24.01
N ASN A 12 24.28 -43.90 -23.87
CA ASN A 12 23.93 -42.77 -24.72
C ASN A 12 24.30 -41.49 -23.98
N ALA A 13 25.38 -40.86 -24.43
CA ALA A 13 25.63 -39.45 -24.20
C ALA A 13 24.63 -38.66 -25.04
N SER A 14 23.93 -37.73 -24.39
CA SER A 14 23.30 -36.60 -25.08
C SER A 14 23.49 -35.38 -24.18
N GLU A 15 24.59 -34.70 -24.43
CA GLU A 15 24.78 -33.28 -24.12
C GLU A 15 23.63 -32.52 -24.79
N SER A 16 22.90 -31.76 -24.00
CA SER A 16 22.04 -30.70 -24.52
C SER A 16 22.38 -29.44 -23.73
N ASP A 17 23.21 -28.62 -24.38
CA ASP A 17 23.56 -27.27 -24.00
C ASP A 17 22.30 -26.43 -23.80
N ILE A 18 21.98 -26.12 -22.55
CA ILE A 18 21.03 -25.05 -22.24
C ILE A 18 21.83 -23.76 -22.30
N SER A 19 21.80 -23.15 -23.48
CA SER A 19 22.17 -21.77 -23.76
C SER A 19 21.60 -20.85 -22.68
N SER A 20 22.49 -20.32 -21.84
CA SER A 20 22.19 -19.25 -20.89
C SER A 20 21.98 -17.97 -21.69
N SER A 21 20.72 -17.62 -21.96
CA SER A 21 20.39 -16.31 -22.49
C SER A 21 20.69 -15.25 -21.42
N ASP A 22 21.78 -14.52 -21.66
CA ASP A 22 22.11 -13.22 -21.08
C ASP A 22 20.86 -12.33 -21.06
N PHE A 23 20.31 -12.11 -19.87
CA PHE A 23 19.37 -11.04 -19.62
C PHE A 23 20.17 -9.92 -18.96
N SER A 24 20.86 -9.13 -19.79
CA SER A 24 21.53 -7.90 -19.39
C SER A 24 20.47 -6.89 -18.92
N ALA A 25 20.16 -6.91 -17.63
CA ALA A 25 19.46 -5.83 -16.96
C ALA A 25 20.44 -4.67 -16.78
N ASP A 26 20.52 -3.81 -17.79
CA ASP A 26 21.05 -2.45 -17.66
C ASP A 26 20.06 -1.61 -16.84
N ASP A 27 20.14 -1.76 -15.51
CA ASP A 27 19.51 -0.85 -14.55
C ASP A 27 20.61 0.08 -13.99
N SER A 28 21.21 0.86 -14.89
CA SER A 28 22.02 2.04 -14.55
C SER A 28 21.14 3.21 -14.06
N ILE A 29 20.32 3.00 -13.02
CA ILE A 29 19.86 4.12 -12.19
C ILE A 29 21.01 4.40 -11.23
N ALA A 30 21.80 5.39 -11.57
CA ALA A 30 22.82 5.95 -10.71
C ALA A 30 22.24 6.18 -9.31
N ASP A 31 22.71 5.36 -8.37
CA ASP A 31 22.61 5.58 -6.93
C ASP A 31 23.16 6.96 -6.65
N ARG A 32 22.24 7.90 -6.47
CA ARG A 32 22.55 9.21 -5.92
C ARG A 32 22.77 8.97 -4.43
N ASP A 33 24.02 8.67 -4.08
CA ASP A 33 24.53 8.50 -2.72
C ASP A 33 24.16 9.70 -1.85
N TYR A 34 22.98 9.66 -1.23
CA TYR A 34 22.64 10.55 -0.15
C TYR A 34 23.20 9.95 1.14
N ARG A 35 24.49 10.15 1.37
CA ARG A 35 25.14 9.95 2.67
C ARG A 35 25.10 11.28 3.42
N PRO A 36 24.40 11.40 4.56
CA PRO A 36 24.54 12.57 5.42
C PRO A 36 25.98 12.61 5.94
N THR A 37 26.68 13.71 5.70
CA THR A 37 27.99 13.99 6.31
C THR A 37 27.83 14.06 7.82
N VAL A 38 28.16 12.96 8.49
CA VAL A 38 28.44 12.96 9.92
C VAL A 38 29.86 13.44 10.06
N SER A 39 30.02 14.70 10.48
CA SER A 39 31.27 15.25 11.00
C SER A 39 31.71 14.40 12.20
N GLY A 40 32.70 13.54 11.98
CA GLY A 40 33.28 12.64 12.97
C GLY A 40 34.79 12.73 12.93
N SER A 41 35.30 13.61 13.79
CA SER A 41 36.57 13.57 14.54
C SER A 41 37.55 12.43 14.22
N LYS A 42 38.74 12.80 13.75
CA LYS A 42 40.01 12.06 13.91
C LYS A 42 41.07 13.09 14.28
N SER A 43 41.53 13.07 15.53
CA SER A 43 42.77 12.43 15.97
C SER A 43 44.01 13.28 15.67
N SER A 44 44.44 14.01 16.70
CA SER A 44 45.80 14.38 17.11
C SER A 44 46.92 14.40 16.05
N CYS A 45 47.41 15.60 15.76
CA CYS A 45 48.85 15.86 15.63
C CYS A 45 49.12 17.33 15.98
N GLU A 46 50.12 17.52 16.83
CA GLU A 46 50.60 18.79 17.35
C GLU A 46 51.18 19.67 16.23
N SER A 47 50.89 20.98 16.27
CA SER A 47 51.87 22.00 15.91
C SER A 47 51.42 23.34 16.47
N GLU A 48 52.29 23.94 17.28
CA GLU A 48 52.19 25.29 17.80
C GLU A 48 52.25 26.32 16.66
N TYR A 49 51.30 27.25 16.61
CA TYR A 49 51.50 28.55 15.98
C TYR A 49 50.63 29.59 16.68
N SER A 50 51.30 30.61 17.21
CA SER A 50 50.73 31.70 17.98
C SER A 50 50.59 32.96 17.11
N ILE A 51 49.65 33.84 17.52
CA ILE A 51 49.53 35.29 17.19
C ILE A 51 48.91 35.54 15.80
N SER A 52 47.93 36.43 15.56
CA SER A 52 47.25 37.57 16.23
C SER A 52 45.86 37.67 15.58
N GLY A 53 44.76 38.04 16.25
CA GLY A 53 44.47 39.41 16.66
C GLY A 53 44.07 40.27 15.46
N GLU A 54 42.78 40.36 15.14
CA GLU A 54 42.19 41.53 14.46
C GLU A 54 40.66 41.59 14.67
N GLU A 55 40.26 42.73 15.21
CA GLU A 55 38.90 43.22 15.44
C GLU A 55 38.21 43.61 14.12
N SER A 56 36.96 44.08 14.26
CA SER A 56 36.14 44.82 13.29
C SER A 56 35.13 43.96 12.52
N SER A 57 33.90 44.38 12.30
CA SER A 57 33.15 45.55 12.78
C SER A 57 31.68 45.29 12.49
N ASP A 58 30.84 45.91 13.29
CA ASP A 58 29.38 45.94 13.17
C ASP A 58 28.94 46.44 11.79
N GLU A 59 28.09 45.67 11.10
CA GLU A 59 27.27 46.20 10.01
C GLU A 59 25.80 46.25 10.41
N ASN A 60 25.38 47.49 10.65
CA ASN A 60 24.00 47.96 10.76
C ASN A 60 23.15 47.50 9.56
N PHE A 61 22.05 46.81 9.83
CA PHE A 61 20.97 46.65 8.86
C PHE A 61 19.89 47.69 9.14
N GLU A 62 19.99 48.85 8.47
CA GLU A 62 18.94 49.87 8.49
C GLU A 62 17.72 49.44 7.66
N GLU A 63 16.53 49.56 8.26
CA GLU A 63 15.24 49.50 7.56
C GLU A 63 14.95 50.81 6.82
N PRO A 64 14.55 50.80 5.54
CA PRO A 64 13.95 51.98 4.92
C PRO A 64 12.42 51.94 5.02
N VAL A 65 11.94 52.78 5.95
CA VAL A 65 10.97 53.86 5.78
C VAL A 65 9.83 53.69 4.76
N GLN A 66 8.63 53.78 5.34
CA GLN A 66 7.32 54.20 4.83
C GLN A 66 7.32 55.03 3.54
N ASN A 67 6.65 54.51 2.51
CA ASN A 67 6.14 55.34 1.40
C ASN A 67 4.63 55.52 1.54
N VAL A 68 4.27 56.73 1.97
CA VAL A 68 2.94 57.33 1.85
C VAL A 68 2.77 57.73 0.39
N THR A 69 1.90 57.05 -0.36
CA THR A 69 1.41 57.55 -1.65
C THR A 69 -0.01 58.07 -1.47
N GLN A 70 -0.14 59.39 -1.46
CA GLN A 70 -1.42 60.08 -1.65
C GLN A 70 -1.83 59.91 -3.11
N GLN A 71 -2.95 59.24 -3.37
CA GLN A 71 -3.63 59.34 -4.67
C GLN A 71 -4.94 60.09 -4.52
N ALA A 72 -5.02 61.16 -5.28
CA ALA A 72 -6.13 62.07 -5.37
C ALA A 72 -7.33 61.45 -6.12
N GLY A 73 -8.51 61.71 -5.58
CA GLY A 73 -9.73 62.07 -6.29
C GLY A 73 -10.13 61.30 -7.55
N THR A 74 -11.16 60.46 -7.42
CA THR A 74 -12.22 60.43 -8.44
C THR A 74 -13.56 60.14 -7.78
N SER A 75 -14.34 61.21 -7.65
CA SER A 75 -15.69 61.23 -7.11
C SER A 75 -16.63 60.47 -8.05
N ARG A 76 -17.02 59.26 -7.69
CA ARG A 76 -18.22 58.60 -8.23
C ARG A 76 -19.12 58.19 -7.08
N GLY A 77 -20.38 58.63 -7.17
CA GLY A 77 -21.39 58.58 -6.12
C GLY A 77 -21.52 57.21 -5.46
N VAL A 78 -21.40 57.23 -4.14
CA VAL A 78 -21.71 56.10 -3.26
C VAL A 78 -23.23 56.09 -3.06
N LEU A 79 -23.88 55.11 -3.66
CA LEU A 79 -25.21 54.68 -3.24
C LEU A 79 -25.03 53.95 -1.90
N VAL A 80 -25.45 54.60 -0.81
CA VAL A 80 -25.45 54.05 0.54
C VAL A 80 -26.43 52.87 0.56
N THR A 81 -25.89 51.66 0.56
CA THR A 81 -26.64 50.46 0.94
C THR A 81 -26.55 50.28 2.46
N PRO A 82 -27.61 49.82 3.14
CA PRO A 82 -27.63 49.71 4.59
C PRO A 82 -26.67 48.61 5.07
N ASP A 83 -25.68 49.02 5.87
CA ASP A 83 -24.96 48.23 6.88
C ASP A 83 -24.79 46.73 6.62
N GLU A 84 -23.90 46.40 5.68
CA GLU A 84 -23.19 45.13 5.72
C GLU A 84 -22.26 45.13 6.94
N LYS A 85 -22.81 44.74 8.10
CA LYS A 85 -22.10 44.46 9.35
C LYS A 85 -21.11 43.32 9.10
N LYS A 86 -19.97 43.66 8.50
CA LYS A 86 -18.84 42.79 8.16
C LYS A 86 -18.23 42.32 9.46
N ARG A 87 -18.85 41.29 10.05
CA ARG A 87 -18.30 40.53 11.18
C ARG A 87 -16.96 39.96 10.71
N GLU A 88 -15.89 40.67 11.02
CA GLU A 88 -14.54 40.12 11.04
C GLU A 88 -14.57 38.93 11.98
N LYS A 89 -14.74 37.74 11.40
CA LYS A 89 -14.60 36.48 12.11
C LYS A 89 -13.13 36.39 12.49
N LYS A 90 -12.78 36.90 13.68
CA LYS A 90 -11.51 36.61 14.34
C LYS A 90 -11.35 35.09 14.30
N LYS A 91 -10.48 34.60 13.41
CA LYS A 91 -10.16 33.18 13.32
C LYS A 91 -9.52 32.82 14.65
N ALA A 92 -10.22 32.04 15.47
CA ALA A 92 -9.68 31.51 16.71
C ALA A 92 -8.29 30.91 16.43
N PRO A 93 -7.27 31.22 17.26
CA PRO A 93 -5.94 30.66 17.07
C PRO A 93 -6.04 29.14 17.01
N ASN A 94 -5.32 28.55 16.05
CA ASN A 94 -5.41 27.16 15.64
C ASN A 94 -4.82 26.21 16.70
N GLN A 95 -5.39 26.20 17.91
CA GLN A 95 -4.95 25.42 19.08
C GLN A 95 -5.02 23.89 18.86
N THR A 96 -5.74 23.42 17.84
CA THR A 96 -5.96 21.99 17.61
C THR A 96 -4.74 21.22 17.08
N LYS A 97 -3.74 21.88 16.49
CA LYS A 97 -2.52 21.20 16.01
C LYS A 97 -1.55 20.81 17.12
N SER A 98 -1.43 21.64 18.16
CA SER A 98 -0.47 21.44 19.26
C SER A 98 -0.85 20.25 20.15
N TRP A 99 -2.15 20.08 20.45
CA TRP A 99 -2.64 19.01 21.33
C TRP A 99 -2.36 17.59 20.82
N MET A 100 -2.49 17.37 19.50
CA MET A 100 -2.31 16.03 18.92
C MET A 100 -0.83 15.62 18.89
N GLN A 101 0.09 16.57 18.82
CA GLN A 101 1.54 16.31 18.83
C GLN A 101 2.01 15.83 20.20
N LYS A 102 1.55 16.48 21.28
CA LYS A 102 1.93 16.11 22.66
C LYS A 102 1.56 14.67 22.99
N LYS A 103 0.32 14.25 22.69
CA LYS A 103 -0.14 12.88 22.95
C LYS A 103 0.61 11.81 22.16
N CYS A 104 0.96 12.07 20.90
CA CYS A 104 1.73 11.11 20.10
C CYS A 104 3.14 10.91 20.66
N ARG A 105 3.77 12.01 21.10
CA ARG A 105 5.12 11.99 21.67
C ARG A 105 5.16 11.35 23.05
N GLU A 106 4.19 11.66 23.92
CA GLU A 106 4.05 11.02 25.24
C GLU A 106 3.96 9.49 25.12
N GLY A 107 3.31 8.97 24.08
CA GLY A 107 3.21 7.54 23.82
C GLY A 107 4.54 6.86 23.46
N LEU A 108 5.54 7.60 22.97
CA LEU A 108 6.84 7.03 22.58
C LEU A 108 7.77 6.82 23.78
N LEU A 109 7.45 7.37 24.95
CA LEU A 109 8.19 7.18 26.21
C LEU A 109 9.70 7.46 26.10
N GLY A 110 10.11 8.45 25.28
CA GLY A 110 11.52 8.79 25.10
C GLY A 110 12.32 7.82 24.20
N LYS A 111 11.66 6.87 23.54
CA LYS A 111 12.31 5.85 22.68
C LYS A 111 12.45 6.29 21.23
N GLU A 112 12.34 7.58 20.95
CA GLU A 112 12.42 8.11 19.59
C GLU A 112 13.78 7.83 18.95
N THR A 113 14.86 7.91 19.72
CA THR A 113 16.22 7.61 19.27
C THR A 113 16.38 6.14 18.88
N ASP A 114 15.78 5.22 19.64
CA ASP A 114 15.84 3.79 19.36
C ASP A 114 15.08 3.44 18.09
N ILE A 115 13.91 4.06 17.88
CA ILE A 115 13.12 3.92 16.65
C ILE A 115 13.90 4.45 15.45
N LEU A 116 14.51 5.63 15.60
CA LEU A 116 15.31 6.25 14.55
C LEU A 116 16.50 5.34 14.19
N ASN A 117 17.28 4.94 15.18
CA ASN A 117 18.44 4.07 14.99
C ASN A 117 18.04 2.72 14.40
N SER A 118 16.99 2.08 14.93
CA SER A 118 16.49 0.81 14.39
C SER A 118 16.07 0.93 12.93
N PHE A 119 15.47 2.04 12.53
CA PHE A 119 15.06 2.27 11.14
C PHE A 119 16.26 2.47 10.21
N TRP A 120 17.24 3.28 10.61
CA TRP A 120 18.42 3.56 9.78
C TRP A 120 19.41 2.38 9.75
N ASN A 121 19.48 1.60 10.82
CA ASN A 121 20.29 0.37 10.91
C ASN A 121 19.83 -0.74 9.95
N LEU A 122 18.64 -0.64 9.34
CA LEU A 122 18.22 -1.54 8.27
C LEU A 122 19.11 -1.45 7.02
N GLY A 123 19.83 -0.34 6.86
CA GLY A 123 20.83 -0.10 5.81
C GLY A 123 20.24 0.10 4.42
N THR A 124 19.58 -0.92 3.87
CA THR A 124 19.10 -0.89 2.48
C THR A 124 17.79 -0.11 2.33
N TYR A 125 17.66 0.62 1.22
CA TYR A 125 16.44 1.36 0.89
C TYR A 125 15.20 0.45 0.81
N LYS A 126 15.39 -0.78 0.30
CA LYS A 126 14.36 -1.81 0.23
C LYS A 126 13.91 -2.28 1.61
N ALA A 127 14.84 -2.61 2.52
CA ALA A 127 14.49 -3.01 3.89
C ALA A 127 13.75 -1.91 4.65
N GLN A 128 14.20 -0.66 4.51
CA GLN A 128 13.50 0.50 5.08
C GLN A 128 12.08 0.65 4.52
N ASN A 129 11.88 0.48 3.20
CA ASN A 129 10.55 0.54 2.60
C ASN A 129 9.64 -0.59 3.13
N THR A 130 10.16 -1.82 3.20
CA THR A 130 9.44 -2.97 3.76
C THR A 130 8.98 -2.67 5.19
N TYR A 131 9.85 -2.09 6.01
CA TYR A 131 9.50 -1.63 7.35
C TYR A 131 8.39 -0.57 7.31
N LEU A 132 8.50 0.47 6.48
CA LEU A 132 7.47 1.52 6.35
C LEU A 132 6.13 0.95 5.87
N PHE A 133 6.13 -0.04 4.97
CA PHE A 133 4.92 -0.74 4.55
C PHE A 133 4.23 -1.46 5.71
N GLY A 134 4.99 -2.16 6.56
CA GLY A 134 4.45 -2.81 7.75
C GLY A 134 3.89 -1.82 8.79
N SER A 135 4.50 -0.64 8.87
CA SER A 135 4.14 0.42 9.81
C SER A 135 2.98 1.31 9.35
N ILE A 136 2.54 1.23 8.09
CA ILE A 136 1.45 2.04 7.54
C ILE A 136 0.26 1.16 7.18
N LYS A 137 -0.87 1.36 7.87
CA LYS A 137 -2.12 0.61 7.61
C LYS A 137 -3.12 1.50 6.88
N ALA A 138 -3.63 1.00 5.74
CA ALA A 138 -4.76 1.62 5.05
C ALA A 138 -6.07 1.16 5.69
N VAL A 139 -6.90 2.11 6.12
CA VAL A 139 -8.16 1.86 6.81
C VAL A 139 -9.30 2.52 6.04
N PRO A 140 -10.45 1.86 5.85
CA PRO A 140 -11.58 2.45 5.15
C PRO A 140 -12.12 3.66 5.94
N LYS A 141 -12.63 4.64 5.21
CA LYS A 141 -13.19 5.83 5.83
C LYS A 141 -14.45 5.47 6.64
N LYS A 142 -14.37 5.55 7.98
CA LYS A 142 -15.49 5.20 8.89
C LYS A 142 -16.78 5.97 8.66
N ARG A 143 -16.69 7.26 8.29
CA ARG A 143 -17.86 8.13 8.09
C ARG A 143 -17.72 8.94 6.81
N SER A 144 -18.78 8.95 6.01
CA SER A 144 -18.91 9.91 4.91
C SER A 144 -20.11 10.80 5.18
N TYR A 145 -19.86 12.09 5.44
CA TYR A 145 -20.93 13.05 5.58
C TYR A 145 -21.60 13.27 4.23
N LYS A 146 -22.94 13.10 4.18
CA LYS A 146 -23.74 13.50 3.03
C LYS A 146 -23.55 15.01 2.84
N LYS A 147 -22.88 15.40 1.75
CA LYS A 147 -22.74 16.83 1.44
C LYS A 147 -24.10 17.37 1.01
N LYS A 148 -24.49 18.53 1.55
CA LYS A 148 -25.76 19.21 1.23
C LYS A 148 -25.89 19.60 -0.24
N ILE A 149 -24.80 19.59 -0.99
CA ILE A 149 -24.75 19.91 -2.42
C ILE A 149 -24.33 18.64 -3.16
N LYS A 150 -24.95 18.36 -4.32
CA LYS A 150 -24.64 17.29 -5.33
C LYS A 150 -23.18 17.30 -5.85
N ARG A 151 -22.22 17.87 -5.12
CA ARG A 151 -20.80 17.73 -5.45
C ARG A 151 -20.40 16.27 -5.31
N ARG A 152 -19.70 15.79 -6.34
CA ARG A 152 -19.09 14.46 -6.47
C ARG A 152 -18.58 13.96 -5.13
N GLU A 153 -18.86 12.68 -4.84
CA GLU A 153 -18.37 12.00 -3.65
C GLU A 153 -16.87 12.23 -3.47
N SER A 154 -16.42 12.24 -2.21
CA SER A 154 -14.98 12.43 -1.96
C SER A 154 -14.21 11.31 -2.65
N PRO A 155 -13.21 11.61 -3.50
CA PRO A 155 -12.42 10.58 -4.17
C PRO A 155 -11.61 9.74 -3.16
N ARG A 156 -11.43 10.24 -1.93
CA ARG A 156 -10.71 9.53 -0.88
C ARG A 156 -11.58 8.43 -0.26
N LYS A 157 -11.28 7.19 -0.62
CA LYS A 157 -11.91 5.97 -0.06
C LYS A 157 -11.22 5.46 1.21
N VAL A 158 -9.90 5.65 1.30
CA VAL A 158 -9.06 5.16 2.40
C VAL A 158 -8.41 6.29 3.19
N THR A 159 -8.11 6.01 4.45
CA THR A 159 -7.32 6.85 5.34
C THR A 159 -6.14 6.03 5.86
N TYR A 160 -4.98 6.66 6.03
CA TYR A 160 -3.78 5.97 6.48
C TYR A 160 -3.57 6.20 7.99
N GLN A 161 -3.27 5.12 8.70
CA GLN A 161 -2.86 5.12 10.09
C GLN A 161 -1.40 4.68 10.17
N TYR A 162 -0.63 5.37 11.01
CA TYR A 162 0.82 5.15 11.16
C TYR A 162 1.04 4.49 12.51
N PHE A 163 1.86 3.45 12.55
CA PHE A 163 2.16 2.67 13.74
C PHE A 163 3.66 2.53 13.91
N VAL A 164 4.10 2.44 15.16
CA VAL A 164 5.48 2.09 15.52
C VAL A 164 5.44 1.05 16.63
N LYS A 165 6.37 0.09 16.57
CA LYS A 165 6.49 -0.96 17.58
C LYS A 165 7.41 -0.47 18.70
N VAL A 166 6.87 -0.33 19.89
CA VAL A 166 7.61 -0.01 21.12
C VAL A 166 7.37 -1.13 22.11
N ASN A 167 8.43 -1.80 22.55
CA ASN A 167 8.33 -2.97 23.45
C ASN A 167 7.35 -4.05 22.94
N GLY A 168 7.28 -4.26 21.62
CA GLY A 168 6.37 -5.21 20.99
C GLY A 168 4.91 -4.73 20.85
N ILE A 169 4.57 -3.53 21.32
CA ILE A 169 3.24 -2.93 21.21
C ILE A 169 3.19 -1.96 20.03
N ASP A 170 2.16 -2.09 19.17
CA ASP A 170 1.89 -1.15 18.07
C ASP A 170 1.26 0.14 18.63
N ILE A 171 2.01 1.24 18.66
CA ILE A 171 1.54 2.56 19.08
C ILE A 171 1.15 3.37 17.84
N GLN A 172 -0.07 3.92 17.82
CA GLN A 172 -0.54 4.75 16.73
C GLN A 172 0.00 6.17 16.82
N LEU A 173 0.62 6.65 15.74
CA LEU A 173 1.16 8.00 15.61
C LEU A 173 0.38 8.85 14.61
N CYS A 174 0.46 10.17 14.77
CA CYS A 174 0.09 11.09 13.72
C CYS A 174 1.16 11.09 12.60
N LYS A 175 0.78 11.54 11.40
CA LYS A 175 1.69 11.58 10.25
C LYS A 175 2.95 12.41 10.53
N GLN A 176 2.81 13.52 11.24
CA GLN A 176 3.93 14.43 11.51
C GLN A 176 4.96 13.78 12.43
N GLU A 177 4.50 13.24 13.57
CA GLU A 177 5.40 12.57 14.51
C GLU A 177 6.05 11.36 13.87
N PHE A 178 5.29 10.57 13.10
CA PHE A 178 5.86 9.45 12.34
C PHE A 178 7.00 9.89 11.41
N LEU A 179 6.89 11.03 10.73
CA LEU A 179 7.98 11.54 9.89
C LEU A 179 9.18 12.01 10.72
N VAL A 180 8.94 12.62 11.88
CA VAL A 180 10.01 13.10 12.77
C VAL A 180 10.76 11.95 13.40
N SER A 181 10.07 10.96 13.97
CA SER A 181 10.68 9.80 14.63
C SER A 181 11.53 8.93 13.70
N HIS A 182 11.29 8.98 12.38
CA HIS A 182 12.09 8.24 11.39
C HIS A 182 13.10 9.13 10.64
N GLY A 183 13.19 10.43 10.94
CA GLY A 183 14.07 11.36 10.22
C GLY A 183 13.67 11.57 8.75
N LEU A 184 12.38 11.43 8.43
CA LEU A 184 11.82 11.50 7.08
C LEU A 184 11.17 12.86 6.77
N GLN A 185 11.52 13.93 7.48
CA GLN A 185 10.89 15.25 7.28
C GLN A 185 11.11 15.76 5.84
N LYS A 186 12.31 15.54 5.28
CA LYS A 186 12.68 15.94 3.91
C LYS A 186 12.17 14.97 2.84
N SER A 187 11.85 13.73 3.21
CA SER A 187 11.45 12.65 2.29
C SER A 187 9.96 12.30 2.36
N SER A 188 9.11 13.27 2.72
CA SER A 188 7.65 13.09 2.80
C SER A 188 7.00 12.55 1.52
N LYS A 189 7.63 12.78 0.35
CA LYS A 189 7.21 12.21 -0.95
C LYS A 189 7.32 10.68 -0.96
N ARG A 190 8.38 10.10 -0.37
CA ARG A 190 8.59 8.65 -0.24
C ARG A 190 7.44 8.00 0.52
N VAL A 191 7.11 8.55 1.69
CA VAL A 191 5.98 8.06 2.50
C VAL A 191 4.66 8.19 1.76
N ARG A 192 4.47 9.25 0.97
CA ARG A 192 3.25 9.41 0.14
C ARG A 192 3.13 8.35 -0.94
N LEU A 193 4.23 7.99 -1.61
CA LEU A 193 4.26 6.92 -2.60
C LEU A 193 3.90 5.57 -1.97
N ILE A 194 4.50 5.26 -0.83
CA ILE A 194 4.20 4.05 -0.05
C ILE A 194 2.72 4.01 0.31
N CYS A 195 2.16 5.11 0.84
CA CYS A 195 0.73 5.16 1.14
C CYS A 195 -0.14 4.87 -0.09
N ASN A 196 0.17 5.43 -1.26
CA ASN A 196 -0.59 5.16 -2.49
C ASN A 196 -0.53 3.68 -2.86
N GLN A 197 0.65 3.07 -2.82
CA GLN A 197 0.86 1.65 -3.09
C GLN A 197 0.08 0.77 -2.09
N THR A 198 0.15 1.08 -0.79
CA THR A 198 -0.64 0.38 0.24
C THR A 198 -2.14 0.53 0.01
N GLY A 199 -2.60 1.71 -0.43
CA GLY A 199 -4.01 1.96 -0.76
C GLY A 199 -4.49 1.13 -1.94
N GLU A 200 -3.65 0.92 -2.97
CA GLU A 200 -3.97 0.05 -4.10
C GLU A 200 -4.09 -1.41 -3.68
N VAL A 201 -3.16 -1.90 -2.86
CA VAL A 201 -3.21 -3.27 -2.31
C VAL A 201 -4.49 -3.48 -1.49
N PHE A 202 -4.85 -2.52 -0.63
CA PHE A 202 -6.09 -2.56 0.13
C PHE A 202 -7.33 -2.63 -0.78
N HIS A 203 -7.34 -1.89 -1.89
CA HIS A 203 -8.43 -1.95 -2.86
C HIS A 203 -8.52 -3.28 -3.61
N LYS A 204 -7.39 -3.94 -3.88
CA LYS A 204 -7.37 -5.29 -4.48
C LYS A 204 -7.91 -6.33 -3.50
N MET A 205 -7.42 -6.32 -2.25
CA MET A 205 -7.87 -7.24 -1.20
C MET A 205 -9.37 -7.10 -0.93
N THR A 206 -9.87 -5.87 -0.75
CA THR A 206 -11.31 -5.65 -0.52
C THR A 206 -12.17 -6.09 -1.70
N ARG A 207 -11.68 -6.01 -2.94
CA ARG A 207 -12.42 -6.50 -4.11
C ARG A 207 -12.50 -8.03 -4.12
N GLU A 208 -11.41 -8.71 -3.81
CA GLU A 208 -11.34 -10.16 -3.74
C GLU A 208 -12.20 -10.71 -2.59
N GLU A 209 -12.13 -10.11 -1.41
CA GLU A 209 -12.93 -10.49 -0.24
C GLU A 209 -14.43 -10.32 -0.51
N ASN A 210 -14.84 -9.20 -1.11
CA ASN A 210 -16.23 -9.00 -1.53
C ASN A 210 -16.67 -10.02 -2.60
N THR A 211 -15.76 -10.48 -3.47
CA THR A 211 -16.05 -11.51 -4.47
C THR A 211 -16.22 -12.88 -3.80
N ALA A 212 -15.38 -13.21 -2.82
CA ALA A 212 -15.46 -14.45 -2.05
C ALA A 212 -16.73 -14.51 -1.19
N ILE A 213 -17.08 -13.42 -0.50
CA ILE A 213 -18.34 -13.31 0.26
C ILE A 213 -19.54 -13.53 -0.68
N GLY A 214 -19.53 -12.93 -1.87
CA GLY A 214 -20.57 -13.14 -2.87
C GLY A 214 -20.69 -14.60 -3.34
N GLN A 215 -19.57 -15.32 -3.48
CA GLN A 215 -19.57 -16.76 -3.80
C GLN A 215 -20.14 -17.61 -2.65
N ILE A 216 -19.80 -17.29 -1.40
CA ILE A 216 -20.32 -18.00 -0.21
C ILE A 216 -21.83 -17.78 -0.06
N GLU A 217 -22.32 -16.55 -0.24
CA GLU A 217 -23.76 -16.26 -0.22
C GLU A 217 -24.50 -17.02 -1.32
N HIS A 218 -23.91 -17.11 -2.52
CA HIS A 218 -24.46 -17.91 -3.62
C HIS A 218 -24.49 -19.42 -3.29
N GLN A 219 -23.45 -19.97 -2.66
CA GLN A 219 -23.42 -21.37 -2.22
C GLN A 219 -24.44 -21.66 -1.11
N LYS A 220 -24.61 -20.77 -0.14
CA LYS A 220 -25.66 -20.88 0.88
C LYS A 220 -27.06 -20.88 0.26
N TYR A 221 -27.28 -20.04 -0.75
CA TYR A 221 -28.55 -20.03 -1.49
C TYR A 221 -28.80 -21.35 -2.23
N LEU A 222 -27.77 -21.93 -2.86
CA LEU A 222 -27.88 -23.25 -3.53
C LEU A 222 -28.10 -24.40 -2.54
N LEU A 223 -27.45 -24.40 -1.37
CA LEU A 223 -27.66 -25.42 -0.34
C LEU A 223 -29.09 -25.36 0.23
N ASN A 224 -29.63 -24.16 0.48
CA ASN A 224 -31.02 -24.00 0.89
C ASN A 224 -32.01 -24.50 -0.18
N ILE A 225 -31.67 -24.40 -1.47
CA ILE A 225 -32.49 -24.99 -2.55
C ILE A 225 -32.39 -26.52 -2.56
N CYS A 226 -31.20 -27.09 -2.30
CA CYS A 226 -31.01 -28.55 -2.28
C CYS A 226 -31.67 -29.24 -1.08
N PHE A 227 -31.77 -28.59 0.09
CA PHE A 227 -32.46 -29.18 1.25
C PHE A 227 -33.98 -29.35 1.07
N CYS A 228 -34.58 -28.73 0.06
CA CYS A 228 -35.99 -28.96 -0.28
C CYS A 228 -36.24 -30.26 -1.08
N TYR A 229 -35.20 -31.01 -1.47
CA TYR A 229 -35.34 -32.16 -2.37
C TYR A 229 -35.51 -33.54 -1.69
N GLN A 230 -35.66 -33.58 -0.35
CA GLN A 230 -35.90 -34.83 0.41
C GLN A 230 -37.30 -34.97 1.04
N GLY A 231 -38.31 -34.31 0.49
CA GLY A 231 -39.68 -34.84 0.57
C GLY A 231 -40.66 -34.21 1.56
N ILE A 232 -40.45 -32.98 2.03
CA ILE A 232 -41.51 -32.21 2.71
C ILE A 232 -41.63 -30.81 2.08
N PRO A 233 -42.78 -30.44 1.49
CA PRO A 233 -42.95 -29.15 0.85
C PRO A 233 -43.38 -28.10 1.89
N ILE A 234 -42.41 -27.42 2.51
CA ILE A 234 -42.72 -26.16 3.21
C ILE A 234 -42.56 -25.02 2.21
N CYS A 235 -43.60 -24.84 1.39
CA CYS A 235 -43.81 -23.63 0.61
C CYS A 235 -44.28 -22.51 1.56
N LEU A 236 -43.41 -22.03 2.45
CA LEU A 236 -43.66 -20.77 3.14
C LEU A 236 -43.32 -19.62 2.19
N ALA A 237 -44.37 -18.91 1.80
CA ALA A 237 -44.37 -17.75 0.93
C ALA A 237 -43.47 -16.63 1.44
N ILE A 238 -42.18 -16.69 1.12
CA ILE A 238 -41.29 -15.54 1.24
C ILE A 238 -41.22 -14.92 -0.15
N GLY A 239 -41.83 -13.74 -0.31
CA GLY A 239 -41.87 -12.99 -1.56
C GLY A 239 -40.48 -12.67 -2.09
N ILE A 240 -40.00 -13.49 -3.04
CA ILE A 240 -38.74 -13.28 -3.75
C ILE A 240 -38.92 -12.08 -4.70
N SER A 241 -38.13 -11.04 -4.47
CA SER A 241 -38.07 -9.82 -5.29
C SER A 241 -37.89 -10.14 -6.79
N PRO A 242 -38.64 -9.51 -7.72
CA PRO A 242 -38.70 -9.89 -9.14
C PRO A 242 -37.42 -9.62 -9.96
N LYS A 243 -36.33 -9.11 -9.37
CA LYS A 243 -35.14 -8.66 -10.11
C LYS A 243 -34.19 -9.77 -10.58
N PHE A 244 -34.34 -11.02 -10.12
CA PHE A 244 -33.41 -12.11 -10.46
C PHE A 244 -33.85 -13.04 -11.62
N LYS A 245 -35.00 -12.79 -12.27
CA LYS A 245 -35.54 -13.71 -13.29
C LYS A 245 -34.71 -13.84 -14.57
N LYS A 246 -33.75 -12.93 -14.85
CA LYS A 246 -32.96 -12.96 -16.10
C LYS A 246 -31.74 -13.89 -16.07
N HIS A 247 -31.23 -14.30 -14.91
CA HIS A 247 -30.00 -15.13 -14.83
C HIS A 247 -30.24 -16.65 -14.72
N LYS A 248 -31.47 -17.11 -14.50
CA LYS A 248 -31.78 -18.54 -14.34
C LYS A 248 -31.53 -19.40 -15.60
N ARG A 249 -31.49 -18.82 -16.81
CA ARG A 249 -31.28 -19.61 -18.04
C ARG A 249 -29.87 -20.20 -18.17
N TYR A 250 -28.88 -19.66 -17.45
CA TYR A 250 -27.48 -20.08 -17.56
C TYR A 250 -27.02 -21.01 -16.42
N LEU A 251 -27.83 -21.16 -15.37
CA LEU A 251 -27.57 -22.06 -14.26
C LEU A 251 -28.32 -23.39 -14.45
N ARG A 252 -28.21 -23.99 -15.65
CA ARG A 252 -28.47 -25.44 -15.75
C ARG A 252 -27.39 -26.10 -14.90
N GLN A 253 -27.79 -26.96 -13.98
CA GLN A 253 -26.86 -27.64 -13.07
C GLN A 253 -25.80 -28.37 -13.90
N ILE A 254 -24.55 -27.95 -13.77
CA ILE A 254 -23.39 -28.53 -14.45
C ILE A 254 -22.94 -29.69 -13.57
N TYR A 255 -23.32 -30.92 -13.92
CA TYR A 255 -23.06 -32.11 -13.10
C TYR A 255 -21.84 -32.90 -13.58
N CYS A 256 -21.44 -32.78 -14.85
CA CYS A 256 -20.35 -33.55 -15.42
C CYS A 256 -19.14 -32.67 -15.76
N PRO A 257 -17.89 -33.17 -15.66
CA PRO A 257 -16.68 -32.45 -16.06
C PRO A 257 -16.73 -31.90 -17.50
N GLU A 258 -17.34 -32.62 -18.42
CA GLU A 258 -17.56 -32.20 -19.81
C GLU A 258 -18.41 -30.93 -19.92
N ASP A 259 -19.41 -30.76 -19.05
CA ASP A 259 -20.27 -29.58 -19.04
C ASP A 259 -19.49 -28.33 -18.58
N TRP A 260 -18.52 -28.49 -17.68
CA TRP A 260 -17.61 -27.41 -17.25
C TRP A 260 -16.72 -26.96 -18.40
N TYR A 261 -16.16 -27.91 -19.15
CA TYR A 261 -15.32 -27.62 -20.31
C TYR A 261 -16.11 -26.81 -21.36
N GLU A 262 -17.31 -27.26 -21.70
CA GLU A 262 -18.18 -26.58 -22.65
C GLU A 262 -18.65 -25.19 -22.17
N ALA A 263 -18.92 -25.03 -20.87
CA ALA A 263 -19.27 -23.74 -20.28
C ALA A 263 -18.11 -22.74 -20.37
N VAL A 264 -16.90 -23.15 -20.02
CA VAL A 264 -15.70 -22.31 -20.11
C VAL A 264 -15.41 -21.95 -21.57
N ARG A 265 -15.52 -22.90 -22.50
CA ARG A 265 -15.35 -22.69 -23.94
C ARG A 265 -16.34 -21.68 -24.51
N LYS A 266 -17.61 -21.72 -24.08
CA LYS A 266 -18.68 -20.83 -24.56
C LYS A 266 -18.69 -19.45 -23.88
N SER A 267 -17.91 -19.26 -22.81
CA SER A 267 -18.08 -18.12 -21.89
C SER A 267 -17.67 -16.74 -22.44
N LYS A 268 -16.93 -16.60 -23.55
CA LYS A 268 -16.54 -15.26 -24.06
C LYS A 268 -16.43 -15.14 -25.58
N ARG A 269 -16.97 -14.02 -26.10
CA ARG A 269 -16.88 -13.59 -27.51
C ARG A 269 -15.68 -12.69 -27.83
N ALA A 270 -14.99 -12.14 -26.82
CA ALA A 270 -14.01 -11.06 -27.03
C ALA A 270 -12.55 -11.41 -26.71
N ASN A 271 -12.28 -12.50 -25.98
CA ASN A 271 -10.92 -12.99 -25.70
C ASN A 271 -11.00 -14.49 -25.34
N PRO A 272 -10.68 -15.40 -26.27
CA PRO A 272 -10.78 -16.83 -26.01
C PRO A 272 -9.65 -17.28 -25.07
N PHE A 273 -10.02 -17.93 -23.96
CA PHE A 273 -9.04 -18.64 -23.15
C PHE A 273 -8.53 -19.86 -23.94
N LYS A 274 -7.22 -20.11 -23.92
CA LYS A 274 -6.66 -21.36 -24.45
C LYS A 274 -6.84 -22.45 -23.39
N VAL A 275 -7.90 -23.25 -23.52
CA VAL A 275 -8.09 -24.41 -22.66
C VAL A 275 -7.21 -25.53 -23.20
N ILE A 276 -6.25 -25.99 -22.39
CA ILE A 276 -5.39 -27.12 -22.73
C ILE A 276 -5.94 -28.33 -21.97
N VAL A 277 -6.38 -29.35 -22.71
CA VAL A 277 -6.77 -30.63 -22.12
C VAL A 277 -5.49 -31.31 -21.64
N MET A 278 -5.38 -31.52 -20.33
CA MET A 278 -4.24 -32.22 -19.74
C MET A 278 -4.54 -33.72 -19.71
N GLU A 279 -3.71 -34.51 -20.38
CA GLU A 279 -3.68 -35.96 -20.22
C GLU A 279 -3.19 -36.38 -18.82
N GLN A 280 -3.54 -37.58 -18.38
CA GLN A 280 -3.15 -38.12 -17.07
C GLN A 280 -1.63 -38.13 -16.85
N LYS A 281 -0.83 -38.26 -17.92
CA LYS A 281 0.64 -38.26 -17.88
C LYS A 281 1.26 -36.92 -17.41
N TYR A 282 0.51 -35.81 -17.52
CA TYR A 282 0.98 -34.50 -17.07
C TYR A 282 0.83 -34.30 -15.55
N PHE A 283 0.06 -35.17 -14.88
CA PHE A 283 -0.09 -35.12 -13.44
C PHE A 283 0.99 -35.98 -12.79
N LEU A 284 1.94 -35.33 -12.11
CA LEU A 284 2.94 -36.04 -11.32
C LEU A 284 2.24 -36.73 -10.14
N SER A 285 2.45 -38.04 -10.01
CA SER A 285 2.02 -38.76 -8.82
C SER A 285 2.79 -38.25 -7.61
N PHE A 286 2.07 -37.87 -6.55
CA PHE A 286 2.67 -37.43 -5.29
C PHE A 286 3.60 -38.48 -4.66
N GLN A 287 3.44 -39.76 -5.01
CA GLN A 287 4.35 -40.83 -4.56
C GLN A 287 5.76 -40.72 -5.14
N LYS A 288 5.93 -40.03 -6.28
CA LYS A 288 7.22 -39.86 -6.96
C LYS A 288 7.92 -38.55 -6.61
N VAL A 289 7.29 -37.67 -5.82
CA VAL A 289 7.92 -36.43 -5.38
C VAL A 289 8.83 -36.77 -4.20
N PRO A 290 10.17 -36.64 -4.33
CA PRO A 290 11.07 -36.93 -3.23
C PRO A 290 10.75 -35.99 -2.06
N MET A 291 10.26 -36.54 -0.96
CA MET A 291 10.06 -35.75 0.25
C MET A 291 11.43 -35.45 0.83
N VAL A 292 11.83 -34.17 0.78
CA VAL A 292 13.04 -33.69 1.43
C VAL A 292 12.88 -33.95 2.93
N LYS A 293 13.61 -34.94 3.43
CA LYS A 293 13.67 -35.21 4.87
C LYS A 293 14.30 -33.98 5.52
N LYS A 294 13.55 -33.31 6.40
CA LYS A 294 14.12 -32.25 7.23
C LYS A 294 15.18 -32.89 8.12
N HIS A 295 16.42 -32.45 8.00
CA HIS A 295 17.43 -32.74 9.00
C HIS A 295 17.00 -32.06 10.29
N ASN A 296 16.65 -32.88 11.28
CA ASN A 296 16.51 -32.48 12.67
C ASN A 296 17.89 -32.40 13.31
#